data_AF-A0A8X7U1Y7-F1
#
_entry.id   AF-A0A8X7U1Y7-F1
#
_cell.length_a   1.000
_cell.length_b   1.000
_cell.length_c   1.000
_cell.angle_alpha   90.00
_cell.angle_beta   90.00
_cell.angle_gamma   90.00
#
_symmetry.space_group_name_H-M   'P 1'
#
loop_
_entity.id
_entity.type
_entity.pdbx_description
1 polymer ?
#
loop_
_entity_poly.entity_id
_entity_poly.type
_entity_poly.pdbx_seq_one_letter_code
_entity_poly.pdbx_strand_id
1 'polypeptide(L)' 'MGIIRSSFTFLTGTVCGIYIAQNYNVPNIKTLGRCAVSKAKEIEELYRKPKSRDDA' A
#
# COMPACT_ATOMS: atom_id res chain seq x y z
N MET A 1 -3.99 -20.66 27.52
CA MET A 1 -4.31 -19.21 27.44
C MET A 1 -3.87 -18.61 26.09
N GLY A 2 -4.38 -19.12 24.96
CA GLY A 2 -3.93 -18.69 23.61
C GLY A 2 -5.01 -17.97 22.79
N ILE A 3 -6.25 -18.46 22.88
CA ILE A 3 -7.38 -17.93 22.10
C ILE A 3 -7.77 -16.54 22.58
N ILE A 4 -7.94 -16.33 23.89
CA ILE A 4 -8.33 -15.03 24.47
C ILE A 4 -7.31 -13.92 24.14
N ARG A 5 -6.01 -14.24 24.19
CA ARG A 5 -4.94 -13.28 23.84
C ARG A 5 -4.91 -12.96 22.35
N SER A 6 -5.11 -13.95 21.49
CA SER A 6 -5.17 -13.75 20.03
C SER A 6 -6.42 -12.95 19.62
N SER A 7 -7.57 -13.31 20.17
CA SER A 7 -8.84 -12.61 19.92
C SER A 7 -8.82 -11.16 20.40
N PHE A 8 -8.15 -10.86 21.52
CA PHE A 8 -8.01 -9.48 21.99
C PHE A 8 -7.20 -8.60 21.04
N THR A 9 -6.09 -9.11 20.50
CA THR A 9 -5.29 -8.39 19.50
C THR A 9 -6.10 -8.15 18.22
N PHE A 10 -6.88 -9.15 17.78
CA PHE A 10 -7.77 -9.00 16.64
C PHE A 10 -8.83 -7.91 16.89
N LEU A 11 -9.54 -7.98 18.02
CA LEU A 11 -10.57 -7.00 18.38
C LEU A 11 -10.00 -5.58 18.49
N THR A 12 -8.86 -5.44 19.16
CA THR A 12 -8.19 -4.14 19.33
C THR A 12 -7.75 -3.59 17.99
N GLY A 13 -7.16 -4.43 17.13
CA GLY A 13 -6.78 -4.05 15.76
C GLY A 13 -7.97 -3.61 14.92
N THR A 14 -9.10 -4.32 15.00
CA THR A 14 -10.34 -3.96 14.29
C THR A 14 -10.89 -2.62 14.78
N VAL A 15 -10.98 -2.41 16.10
CA VAL A 15 -11.49 -1.15 16.67
C VAL A 15 -10.59 0.03 16.30
N CYS A 16 -9.28 -0.12 16.41
CA CYS A 16 -8.31 0.87 15.94
C CYS A 16 -8.46 1.17 14.44
N GLY A 17 -8.63 0.14 13.60
CA GLY A 17 -8.84 0.30 12.17
C GLY A 17 -10.11 1.08 11.83
N ILE A 18 -11.23 0.78 12.51
CA ILE A 18 -12.50 1.50 12.36
C ILE A 18 -12.33 2.97 12.77
N TYR A 19 -11.68 3.23 13.92
CA TYR A 19 -11.44 4.60 14.39
C TYR A 19 -10.64 5.42 13.37
N ILE A 20 -9.58 4.84 12.79
CA ILE A 20 -8.79 5.51 11.75
C ILE A 20 -9.64 5.77 10.51
N ALA A 21 -10.44 4.81 10.06
CA ALA A 21 -11.27 4.94 8.88
C ALA A 21 -12.40 5.99 9.04
N GLN A 22 -12.89 6.19 10.27
CA GLN A 22 -13.92 7.19 10.58
C GLN A 22 -13.33 8.58 10.82
N ASN A 23 -12.15 8.67 11.45
CA ASN A 23 -11.57 9.95 11.88
C ASN A 23 -10.62 10.58 10.85
N TYR A 24 -10.13 9.80 9.88
CA TYR A 24 -9.37 10.31 8.74
C TYR A 24 -10.20 10.21 7.46
N ASN A 25 -10.14 11.25 6.63
CA ASN A 25 -10.68 11.18 5.28
C ASN A 25 -9.75 10.30 4.43
N VAL A 26 -9.95 8.98 4.52
CA VAL A 26 -9.08 7.99 3.88
C VAL A 26 -9.14 8.21 2.37
N PRO A 27 -8.02 8.57 1.71
CA PRO A 27 -8.03 8.85 0.29
C PRO A 27 -8.47 7.59 -0.46
N ASN A 28 -9.17 7.78 -1.58
CA ASN A 28 -9.63 6.66 -2.40
C ASN A 28 -8.45 5.73 -2.73
N ILE A 29 -8.48 4.50 -2.22
CA ILE A 29 -7.42 3.50 -2.35
C ILE A 29 -7.11 3.22 -3.82
N LYS A 30 -8.12 3.32 -4.70
CA LYS A 30 -7.94 3.19 -6.15
C LYS A 30 -7.07 4.30 -6.73
N THR A 31 -7.25 5.53 -6.26
CA THR A 31 -6.44 6.69 -6.66
C THR A 31 -5.02 6.57 -6.11
N LEU A 32 -4.88 6.18 -4.84
CA LEU A 32 -3.59 5.88 -4.22
C LEU A 32 -2.82 4.79 -4.98
N GLY A 33 -3.49 3.68 -5.31
CA GLY A 33 -2.89 2.58 -6.07
C GLY A 33 -2.45 3.01 -7.48
N ARG A 34 -3.28 3.78 -8.19
CA ARG A 34 -2.90 4.35 -9.50
C ARG A 34 -1.71 5.30 -9.39
N CYS A 35 -1.69 6.15 -8.36
CA CYS A 35 -0.58 7.06 -8.10
C CYS A 35 0.71 6.29 -7.79
N ALA A 36 0.63 5.26 -6.94
CA ALA A 36 1.75 4.40 -6.60
C ALA A 36 2.31 3.67 -7.82
N VAL A 37 1.45 3.10 -8.67
CA VAL A 37 1.88 2.47 -9.94
C VAL A 37 2.54 3.49 -10.87
N SER A 38 1.97 4.69 -10.99
CA SER A 38 2.57 5.75 -11.81
C SER A 38 3.94 6.17 -11.29
N LYS A 39 4.10 6.32 -9.97
CA LYS A 39 5.36 6.66 -9.33
C LYS A 39 6.38 5.53 -9.45
N ALA A 40 5.94 4.28 -9.31
CA ALA A 40 6.80 3.11 -9.52
C ALA A 40 7.31 3.06 -10.96
N LYS A 41 6.47 3.36 -11.95
CA LYS A 41 6.88 3.43 -13.36
C LYS A 41 7.84 4.58 -13.64
N GLU A 42 7.63 5.75 -13.04
CA GLU A 42 8.54 6.90 -13.15
C GLU A 42 9.93 6.55 -12.59
N ILE A 43 9.97 5.87 -11.43
CA ILE A 43 11.21 5.35 -10.83
C ILE A 43 11.83 4.28 -11.74
N GLU A 44 11.03 3.34 -12.24
CA GLU A 44 11.51 2.32 -13.17
C GLU A 44 12.16 2.97 -14.40
N GLU A 45 11.49 3.93 -15.04
CA GLU A 45 12.01 4.65 -16.21
C GLU A 45 13.28 5.45 -15.89
N LEU A 46 13.37 6.06 -14.71
CA LEU A 46 14.56 6.79 -14.27
C LEU A 46 15.77 5.88 -14.08
N TYR A 47 15.57 4.67 -13.55
CA TYR A 47 16.65 3.73 -13.23
C TYR A 47 16.84 2.64 -14.29
N ARG A 48 15.97 2.56 -15.29
CA ARG A 48 16.08 1.60 -16.40
C ARG A 48 17.31 1.94 -17.24
N LYS A 49 18.23 0.98 -17.37
CA LYS A 49 19.35 1.11 -18.31
C LYS A 49 18.82 1.39 -19.72
N PRO A 50 19.39 2.35 -20.46
CA PRO A 50 19.03 2.58 -21.84
C PRO A 50 19.27 1.30 -22.64
N LYS A 51 18.28 0.89 -23.45
CA LYS A 51 18.38 -0.29 -24.29
C LYS A 51 19.49 -0.02 -25.32
N SER A 52 20.58 -0.78 -25.28
CA SER A 52 21.64 -0.70 -26.29
C SER A 52 21.06 -1.05 -27.66
N ARG A 53 21.48 -0.30 -28.68
CA ARG A 53 21.01 -0.38 -30.08
C ARG A 53 21.56 -1.60 -30.84
N ASP A 54 22.07 -2.61 -30.12
CA ASP A 54 22.84 -3.73 -30.70
C ASP A 54 22.04 -5.05 -30.83
N ASP A 55 20.72 -5.01 -30.60
CA ASP A 55 19.80 -6.13 -30.88
C ASP A 55 18.85 -5.79 -32.06
N ALA A 56 19.39 -5.28 -33.17
CA ALA A 56 18.67 -5.05 -34.44
C ALA A 56 19.48 -5.53 -35.63
#